data_AF-X1IQB5-F1
#
_entry.id   AF-X1IQB5-F1
#
_cell.length_a   1.000
_cell.length_b   1.000
_cell.length_c   1.000
_cell.angle_alpha   90.00
_cell.angle_beta   90.00
_cell.angle_gamma   90.00
#
_symmetry.space_group_name_H-M   'P 1'
#
loop_
_entity.id
_entity.type
_entity.pdbx_description
1 polymer ?
#
loop_
_entity_poly.entity_id
_entity_poly.type
_entity_poly.pdbx_seq_one_letter_code
_entity_poly.pdbx_strand_id
1 'polypeptide(L)'
;MKFKPNPRFLSVVPQFIYTVFTIPLELRPKFFDPKKVRELRGGLWKMLQKEYGALFGFEATHPIAEEHPETFHPHLNFLWTQKPGHRPFIDVERLRGKYQKILGYHSTVNLYSQYSNKIPQIWKWCQYITRVFPSLAKWCGPSKWYGKYPKSDQKESCICPECNTKIYTLGYVDSYAYESYSRYGWKVGTDPPWLND
;
A
#
# COMPACT_ATOMS: atom_id res chain seq x y z
N MET A 1 4.46 -1.28 -31.05
CA MET A 1 3.22 -0.49 -31.17
C MET A 1 3.29 0.70 -30.20
N LYS A 2 3.22 1.94 -30.68
CA LYS A 2 3.09 3.13 -29.80
C LYS A 2 1.61 3.35 -29.53
N PHE A 3 1.17 3.12 -28.30
CA PHE A 3 -0.21 3.35 -27.88
C PHE A 3 -0.49 4.86 -27.93
N LYS A 4 -1.47 5.29 -28.72
CA LYS A 4 -2.00 6.66 -28.69
C LYS A 4 -3.22 6.67 -27.78
N PRO A 5 -3.19 7.32 -26.60
CA PRO A 5 -4.36 7.40 -25.74
C PRO A 5 -5.49 8.17 -26.42
N ASN A 6 -6.72 7.67 -26.26
CA ASN A 6 -7.94 8.26 -26.81
C ASN A 6 -8.27 9.60 -26.11
N PRO A 7 -8.37 10.73 -26.83
CA PRO A 7 -8.51 12.07 -26.24
C PRO A 7 -9.88 12.34 -25.57
N ARG A 8 -10.87 11.44 -25.70
CA ARG A 8 -12.15 11.55 -24.97
C ARG A 8 -12.08 11.07 -23.52
N PHE A 9 -10.96 10.48 -23.11
CA PHE A 9 -10.67 10.06 -21.74
C PHE A 9 -9.57 10.93 -21.11
N LEU A 10 -9.77 12.26 -21.10
CA LEU A 10 -9.15 13.08 -20.06
C LEU A 10 -9.88 12.82 -18.73
N SER A 11 -9.92 11.55 -18.32
CA SER A 11 -10.40 11.13 -17.03
C SER A 11 -9.42 11.66 -16.01
N VAL A 12 -9.92 12.52 -15.15
CA VAL A 12 -9.21 12.99 -13.97
C VAL A 12 -8.88 11.75 -13.14
N VAL A 13 -7.61 11.45 -12.90
CA VAL A 13 -7.22 10.26 -12.13
C VAL A 13 -7.42 10.58 -10.64
N PRO A 14 -8.04 9.69 -9.84
CA PRO A 14 -8.16 9.92 -8.41
C PRO A 14 -6.78 10.14 -7.82
N GLN A 15 -6.71 10.98 -6.79
CA GLN A 15 -5.60 10.90 -5.88
C GLN A 15 -5.59 9.51 -5.23
N PHE A 16 -4.51 8.78 -5.49
CA PHE A 16 -4.15 7.57 -4.76
C PHE A 16 -3.21 7.92 -3.63
N ILE A 17 -3.38 7.19 -2.53
CA ILE A 17 -2.56 7.25 -1.34
C ILE A 17 -1.82 5.92 -1.27
N TYR A 18 -0.50 5.99 -1.27
CA TYR A 18 0.37 4.85 -1.02
C TYR A 18 0.88 4.94 0.41
N THR A 19 0.53 3.96 1.24
CA THR A 19 0.91 3.90 2.64
C THR A 19 1.65 2.60 2.94
N VAL A 20 2.79 2.69 3.62
CA VAL A 20 3.57 1.54 4.07
C VAL A 20 3.60 1.53 5.59
N PHE A 21 3.05 0.46 6.16
CA PHE A 21 3.09 0.18 7.60
C PHE A 21 4.21 -0.81 7.88
N THR A 22 5.34 -0.31 8.39
CA THR A 22 6.48 -1.17 8.73
C THR A 22 6.35 -1.67 10.16
N ILE A 23 6.67 -2.93 10.39
CA ILE A 23 6.68 -3.50 11.75
C ILE A 23 8.05 -3.21 12.41
N PRO A 24 8.07 -2.55 13.58
CA PRO A 24 9.30 -2.29 14.34
C PRO A 24 10.07 -3.56 14.64
N LEU A 25 11.41 -3.47 14.67
CA LEU A 25 12.32 -4.60 14.85
C LEU A 25 11.95 -5.45 16.08
N GLU A 26 11.64 -4.78 17.18
CA GLU A 26 11.31 -5.33 18.48
C GLU A 26 10.02 -6.15 18.49
N LEU A 27 9.13 -5.90 17.51
CA LEU A 27 7.86 -6.60 17.37
C LEU A 27 7.90 -7.71 16.33
N ARG A 28 8.89 -7.73 15.43
CA ARG A 28 8.95 -8.68 14.30
C ARG A 28 8.83 -10.16 14.70
N PRO A 29 9.42 -10.64 15.82
CA PRO A 29 9.25 -12.03 16.23
C PRO A 29 7.79 -12.45 16.42
N LYS A 30 6.92 -11.53 16.89
CA LYS A 30 5.47 -11.80 17.04
C LYS A 30 4.77 -12.02 15.70
N PHE A 31 5.36 -11.54 14.61
CA PHE A 31 4.81 -11.62 13.25
C PHE A 31 5.45 -12.71 12.41
N PHE A 32 6.29 -13.57 13.00
CA PHE A 32 6.63 -14.85 12.38
C PHE A 32 5.39 -15.75 12.21
N ASP A 33 4.38 -15.60 13.07
CA ASP A 33 3.06 -16.20 12.89
C ASP A 33 2.26 -15.45 11.81
N PRO A 34 1.97 -16.08 10.65
CA PRO A 34 1.18 -15.45 9.59
C PRO A 34 -0.24 -15.07 10.02
N LYS A 35 -0.80 -15.70 11.07
CA LYS A 35 -2.10 -15.32 11.62
C LYS A 35 -2.06 -13.90 12.20
N LYS A 36 -0.98 -13.52 12.88
CA LYS A 36 -0.78 -12.16 13.41
C LYS A 36 -0.68 -11.12 12.31
N VAL A 37 -0.01 -11.46 11.21
CA VAL A 37 0.03 -10.61 10.02
C VAL A 37 -1.38 -10.42 9.46
N ARG A 38 -2.18 -11.49 9.32
CA ARG A 38 -3.57 -11.41 8.83
C ARG A 38 -4.48 -10.59 9.74
N GLU A 39 -4.36 -10.73 11.06
CA GLU A 39 -5.10 -9.93 12.04
C GLU A 39 -4.78 -8.44 11.89
N LEU A 40 -3.48 -8.11 11.78
CA LEU A 40 -3.02 -6.74 11.59
C LEU A 40 -3.55 -6.14 10.28
N ARG A 41 -3.48 -6.87 9.17
CA ARG A 41 -4.03 -6.44 7.85
C ARG A 41 -5.48 -6.01 7.95
N GLY A 42 -6.32 -6.84 8.57
CA GLY A 42 -7.74 -6.56 8.73
C GLY A 42 -7.99 -5.35 9.65
N GLY A 43 -7.20 -5.21 10.71
CA GLY A 43 -7.26 -4.07 11.63
C GLY A 43 -6.90 -2.75 10.93
N LEU A 44 -5.81 -2.74 10.17
CA LEU A 44 -5.35 -1.58 9.41
C LEU A 44 -6.37 -1.11 8.38
N TRP A 45 -6.90 -2.03 7.57
CA TRP A 45 -7.92 -1.65 6.58
C TRP A 45 -9.18 -1.08 7.24
N LYS A 46 -9.68 -1.70 8.32
CA LYS A 46 -10.84 -1.19 9.06
C LYS A 46 -10.59 0.21 9.62
N MET A 47 -9.38 0.47 10.12
CA MET A 47 -8.99 1.78 10.62
C MET A 47 -8.93 2.81 9.48
N LEU A 48 -8.29 2.49 8.35
CA LEU A 48 -8.25 3.37 7.17
C LEU A 48 -9.65 3.71 6.67
N GLN A 49 -10.54 2.73 6.63
CA GLN A 49 -11.92 2.92 6.19
C GLN A 49 -12.74 3.80 7.14
N LYS A 50 -12.64 3.56 8.45
CA LYS A 50 -13.47 4.24 9.46
C LYS A 50 -12.99 5.66 9.77
N GLU A 51 -11.68 5.86 9.82
CA GLU A 51 -11.09 7.11 10.33
C GLU A 51 -10.54 8.02 9.23
N TYR A 52 -10.18 7.44 8.08
CA TYR A 52 -9.56 8.17 6.97
C TYR A 52 -10.38 8.11 5.68
N GLY A 53 -11.54 7.44 5.72
CA GLY A 53 -12.47 7.37 4.60
C GLY A 53 -11.97 6.53 3.44
N ALA A 54 -11.13 5.52 3.66
CA ALA A 54 -10.73 4.61 2.60
C ALA A 54 -11.98 3.99 1.93
N LEU A 55 -12.09 4.17 0.62
CA LEU A 55 -13.21 3.68 -0.20
C LEU A 55 -12.82 2.39 -0.92
N PHE A 56 -11.67 2.45 -1.58
CA PHE A 56 -11.11 1.39 -2.39
C PHE A 56 -9.63 1.26 -2.07
N GLY A 57 -9.10 0.04 -2.08
CA GLY A 57 -7.69 -0.17 -1.87
C GLY A 57 -7.19 -1.52 -2.33
N PHE A 58 -5.90 -1.56 -2.63
CA PHE A 58 -5.13 -2.75 -2.87
C PHE A 58 -4.07 -2.89 -1.78
N GLU A 59 -3.89 -4.10 -1.29
CA GLU A 59 -2.92 -4.39 -0.24
C GLU A 59 -2.10 -5.63 -0.57
N ALA A 60 -0.80 -5.53 -0.30
CA ALA A 60 0.10 -6.67 -0.27
C ALA A 60 1.07 -6.54 0.90
N THR A 61 1.38 -7.66 1.52
CA THR A 61 2.40 -7.75 2.56
C THR A 61 3.72 -8.15 1.94
N HIS A 62 4.79 -7.44 2.28
CA HIS A 62 6.16 -7.74 1.88
C HIS A 62 6.96 -8.15 3.11
N PRO A 63 7.66 -9.30 3.10
CA PRO A 63 8.33 -9.84 4.28
C PRO A 63 9.75 -9.30 4.50
N ILE A 64 10.35 -8.63 3.52
CA ILE A 64 11.75 -8.17 3.51
C ILE A 64 11.83 -6.76 2.93
N ALA A 65 12.88 -6.00 3.28
CA ALA A 65 13.18 -4.71 2.67
C ALA A 65 14.08 -4.89 1.43
N GLU A 66 14.05 -3.93 0.50
CA GLU A 66 14.91 -3.97 -0.70
C GLU A 66 16.39 -3.76 -0.35
N GLU A 67 16.67 -2.90 0.63
CA GLU A 67 18.03 -2.58 1.07
C GLU A 67 18.65 -3.67 1.95
N HIS A 68 17.82 -4.49 2.61
CA HIS A 68 18.23 -5.54 3.56
C HIS A 68 17.44 -6.84 3.36
N PRO A 69 17.57 -7.51 2.19
CA PRO A 69 16.80 -8.70 1.84
C PRO A 69 17.09 -9.92 2.73
N GLU A 70 18.20 -9.90 3.46
CA GLU A 70 18.63 -10.91 4.43
C GLU A 70 17.91 -10.82 5.78
N THR A 71 17.17 -9.73 6.02
CA THR A 71 16.47 -9.53 7.29
C THR A 71 14.96 -9.64 7.11
N PHE A 72 14.29 -10.31 8.05
CA PHE A 72 12.84 -10.23 8.14
C PHE A 72 12.45 -8.78 8.44
N HIS A 73 11.73 -8.16 7.52
CA HIS A 73 11.26 -6.78 7.57
C HIS A 73 9.83 -6.72 7.05
N PRO A 74 8.86 -7.30 7.80
CA PRO A 74 7.49 -7.34 7.35
C PRO A 74 6.92 -5.93 7.33
N HIS A 75 6.35 -5.56 6.19
CA HIS A 75 5.66 -4.30 6.01
C HIS A 75 4.42 -4.51 5.13
N LEU A 76 3.40 -3.70 5.41
CA LEU A 76 2.11 -3.79 4.74
C LEU A 76 1.94 -2.59 3.84
N ASN A 77 1.86 -2.87 2.55
CA ASN A 77 1.69 -1.86 1.53
C ASN A 77 0.21 -1.71 1.20
N PHE A 78 -0.30 -0.49 1.29
CA PHE A 78 -1.66 -0.13 0.88
C PHE A 78 -1.60 0.93 -0.20
N LEU A 79 -2.26 0.68 -1.33
CA LEU A 79 -2.56 1.66 -2.35
C LEU A 79 -4.07 1.89 -2.39
N TRP A 80 -4.53 3.06 -1.99
CA TRP A 80 -5.94 3.27 -1.69
C TRP A 80 -6.43 4.66 -2.07
N THR A 81 -7.74 4.83 -2.14
CA THR A 81 -8.40 6.12 -2.43
C THR A 81 -9.40 6.47 -1.34
N GLN A 82 -9.66 7.76 -1.17
CA GLN A 82 -10.63 8.26 -0.20
C GLN A 82 -12.02 8.43 -0.81
N LYS A 83 -13.04 8.36 0.04
CA LYS A 83 -14.42 8.77 -0.28
C LYS A 83 -14.48 10.27 -0.57
N PRO A 84 -15.44 10.73 -1.41
CA PRO A 84 -15.80 12.13 -1.52
C PRO A 84 -16.01 12.81 -0.16
N GLY A 85 -15.73 14.11 -0.09
CA GLY A 85 -15.89 14.92 1.13
C GLY A 85 -14.90 14.63 2.27
N HIS A 86 -13.94 13.72 2.10
CA HIS A 86 -12.82 13.57 3.04
C HIS A 86 -11.69 14.55 2.72
N ARG A 87 -10.87 14.84 3.73
CA ARG A 87 -9.66 15.64 3.54
C ARG A 87 -8.71 14.91 2.58
N PRO A 88 -8.22 15.55 1.52
CA PRO A 88 -7.35 14.95 0.51
C PRO A 88 -5.95 14.55 1.03
N PHE A 89 -5.56 15.10 2.18
CA PHE A 89 -4.33 14.73 2.87
C PHE A 89 -4.71 14.17 4.22
N ILE A 90 -4.12 13.03 4.55
CA ILE A 90 -4.29 12.42 5.84
C ILE A 90 -3.31 13.05 6.83
N ASP A 91 -3.73 13.16 8.08
CA ASP A 91 -2.84 13.47 9.19
C ASP A 91 -1.98 12.22 9.47
N VAL A 92 -0.75 12.25 8.92
CA VAL A 92 0.20 11.12 8.97
C VAL A 92 0.67 10.87 10.41
N GLU A 93 0.81 11.91 11.23
CA GLU A 93 1.19 11.78 12.64
C GLU A 93 0.07 11.11 13.45
N ARG A 94 -1.18 11.53 13.24
CA ARG A 94 -2.33 10.85 13.82
C ARG A 94 -2.43 9.40 13.35
N LEU A 95 -2.16 9.13 12.07
CA LEU A 95 -2.17 7.77 11.53
C LEU A 95 -1.07 6.91 12.19
N ARG A 96 0.13 7.47 12.37
CA ARG A 96 1.23 6.83 13.08
C ARG A 96 0.86 6.50 14.52
N GLY A 97 0.23 7.45 15.22
CA GLY A 97 -0.29 7.25 16.58
C GLY A 97 -1.35 6.15 16.68
N LYS A 98 -2.25 6.05 15.70
CA LYS A 98 -3.24 4.97 15.62
C LYS A 98 -2.56 3.62 15.35
N TYR A 99 -1.58 3.60 14.46
CA TYR A 99 -0.82 2.39 14.16
C TYR A 99 -0.02 1.87 15.36
N GLN A 100 0.66 2.76 16.10
CA GLN A 100 1.31 2.45 17.37
C GLN A 100 0.35 1.75 18.34
N LYS A 101 -0.85 2.31 18.51
CA LYS A 101 -1.90 1.72 19.36
C LYS A 101 -2.34 0.34 18.89
N ILE A 102 -2.51 0.14 17.58
CA ILE A 102 -2.87 -1.17 17.01
C ILE A 102 -1.78 -2.21 17.29
N LEU A 103 -0.52 -1.82 17.21
CA LEU A 103 0.62 -2.69 17.50
C LEU A 103 0.85 -2.92 19.01
N GLY A 104 0.23 -2.11 19.87
CA GLY A 104 0.58 -2.07 21.30
C GLY A 104 2.04 -1.64 21.51
N TYR A 105 2.54 -0.71 20.68
CA TYR A 105 3.91 -0.22 20.72
C TYR A 105 3.97 1.19 21.27
N HIS A 106 4.87 1.43 22.22
CA HIS A 106 5.01 2.72 22.91
C HIS A 106 6.06 3.64 22.29
N SER A 107 6.92 3.13 21.40
CA SER A 107 7.94 3.92 20.70
C SER A 107 7.49 4.28 19.29
N THR A 108 8.23 5.16 18.63
CA THR A 108 7.95 5.60 17.25
C THR A 108 7.94 4.43 16.28
N VAL A 109 6.90 4.34 15.45
CA VAL A 109 6.82 3.37 14.35
C VAL A 109 7.17 4.04 13.03
N ASN A 110 7.83 3.32 12.14
CA ASN A 110 8.01 3.79 10.77
C ASN A 110 6.70 3.64 10.00
N LEU A 111 6.22 4.75 9.47
CA LEU A 111 5.06 4.83 8.61
C LEU A 111 5.38 5.81 7.51
N TYR A 112 5.24 5.34 6.27
CA TYR A 112 5.45 6.14 5.09
C TYR A 112 4.13 6.34 4.37
N SER A 113 3.86 7.56 3.90
CA SER A 113 2.70 7.85 3.08
C SER A 113 3.07 8.81 1.95
N GLN A 114 2.61 8.51 0.75
CA GLN A 114 2.72 9.38 -0.42
C GLN A 114 1.40 9.47 -1.16
N TYR A 115 1.26 10.54 -1.94
CA TYR A 115 0.04 10.85 -2.68
C TYR A 115 0.38 11.12 -4.13
N SER A 116 -0.42 10.60 -5.05
CA SER A 116 -0.26 10.91 -6.46
C SER A 116 -1.55 10.74 -7.23
N ASN A 117 -1.77 11.62 -8.20
CA ASN A 117 -2.75 11.49 -9.26
C ASN A 117 -2.07 11.25 -10.62
N LYS A 118 -0.75 11.06 -10.65
CA LYS A 118 0.01 10.82 -11.89
C LYS A 118 0.08 9.32 -12.16
N ILE A 119 -0.48 8.89 -13.29
CA ILE A 119 -0.48 7.48 -13.73
C ILE A 119 0.91 6.83 -13.64
N PRO A 120 2.02 7.46 -14.11
CA PRO A 120 3.34 6.83 -14.03
C PRO A 120 3.80 6.51 -12.60
N GLN A 121 3.46 7.37 -11.64
CA GLN A 121 3.82 7.16 -10.24
C GLN A 121 2.95 6.07 -9.60
N ILE A 122 1.65 6.08 -9.88
CA ILE A 122 0.71 5.05 -9.41
C ILE A 122 1.12 3.69 -9.96
N TRP A 123 1.51 3.63 -11.24
CA TRP A 123 2.03 2.43 -11.87
C TRP A 123 3.28 1.89 -11.17
N LYS A 124 4.24 2.77 -10.85
CA LYS A 124 5.43 2.38 -10.08
C LYS A 124 5.07 1.78 -8.73
N TRP A 125 4.08 2.33 -8.02
CA TRP A 125 3.58 1.75 -6.78
C TRP A 125 2.89 0.41 -7.00
N CYS A 126 2.02 0.27 -8.00
CA CYS A 126 1.40 -1.01 -8.34
C CYS A 126 2.45 -2.09 -8.57
N GLN A 127 3.45 -1.83 -9.43
CA GLN A 127 4.54 -2.75 -9.72
C GLN A 127 5.29 -3.17 -8.44
N TYR A 128 5.59 -2.20 -7.58
CA TYR A 128 6.24 -2.47 -6.30
C TYR A 128 5.38 -3.37 -5.42
N ILE A 129 4.11 -3.00 -5.17
CA ILE A 129 3.21 -3.74 -4.28
C ILE A 129 2.95 -5.16 -4.78
N THR A 130 2.78 -5.34 -6.09
CA THR A 130 2.55 -6.66 -6.71
C THR A 130 3.80 -7.53 -6.85
N ARG A 131 4.95 -7.07 -6.35
CA ARG A 131 6.19 -7.85 -6.37
C ARG A 131 5.96 -9.21 -5.71
N VAL A 132 6.44 -10.24 -6.39
CA VAL A 132 6.38 -11.63 -5.91
C VAL A 132 7.63 -11.92 -5.11
N PHE A 133 7.48 -12.65 -4.00
CA PHE A 133 8.58 -13.13 -3.17
C PHE A 133 8.59 -14.67 -3.19
N PRO A 134 9.25 -15.30 -4.18
CA PRO A 134 9.40 -16.74 -4.23
C PRO A 134 10.00 -17.26 -2.91
N SER A 135 9.47 -18.37 -2.39
CA SER A 135 9.82 -18.96 -1.08
C SER A 135 9.34 -18.20 0.17
N LEU A 136 8.78 -16.98 0.04
CA LEU A 136 8.22 -16.22 1.17
C LEU A 136 6.70 -16.07 1.13
N ALA A 137 6.03 -16.83 0.25
CA ALA A 137 4.59 -16.77 0.03
C ALA A 137 3.76 -16.94 1.32
N LYS A 138 4.26 -17.73 2.29
CA LYS A 138 3.57 -17.94 3.58
C LYS A 138 3.41 -16.67 4.42
N TRP A 139 4.29 -15.67 4.25
CA TRP A 139 4.21 -14.38 4.96
C TRP A 139 3.58 -13.26 4.12
N CYS A 140 3.70 -13.32 2.80
CA CYS A 140 3.01 -12.36 1.92
C CYS A 140 1.48 -12.54 2.00
N GLY A 141 1.04 -13.80 2.08
CA GLY A 141 -0.37 -14.17 1.89
C GLY A 141 -0.90 -13.73 0.51
N PRO A 142 -2.21 -13.87 0.27
CA PRO A 142 -2.81 -13.37 -0.96
C PRO A 142 -2.83 -11.83 -0.93
N SER A 143 -2.57 -11.18 -2.06
CA SER A 143 -2.90 -9.76 -2.21
C SER A 143 -4.40 -9.56 -2.11
N LYS A 144 -4.85 -8.42 -1.56
CA LYS A 144 -6.27 -8.16 -1.30
C LYS A 144 -6.73 -6.87 -1.95
N TRP A 145 -7.91 -6.97 -2.57
CA TRP A 145 -8.69 -5.82 -2.99
C TRP A 145 -9.77 -5.54 -1.97
N TYR A 146 -9.95 -4.27 -1.65
CA TYR A 146 -10.98 -3.81 -0.74
C TYR A 146 -11.87 -2.78 -1.40
N GLY A 147 -13.17 -2.87 -1.09
CA GLY A 147 -14.17 -1.94 -1.62
C GLY A 147 -14.43 -2.11 -3.11
N LYS A 148 -15.24 -1.21 -3.66
CA LYS A 148 -15.50 -1.12 -5.09
C LYS A 148 -14.73 0.07 -5.65
N TYR A 149 -14.16 -0.12 -6.83
CA TYR A 149 -13.55 1.00 -7.54
C TYR A 149 -14.59 2.10 -7.78
N PRO A 150 -14.30 3.36 -7.43
CA PRO A 150 -15.26 4.46 -7.56
C PRO A 150 -15.64 4.69 -9.03
N LYS A 151 -16.94 4.88 -9.30
CA LYS A 151 -17.43 5.30 -10.62
C LYS A 151 -17.05 6.76 -10.86
N SER A 152 -16.69 7.12 -12.10
CA SER A 152 -16.02 8.38 -12.47
C SER A 152 -16.89 9.66 -12.44
N ASP A 153 -18.03 9.62 -11.76
CA ASP A 153 -19.14 10.51 -12.08
C ASP A 153 -19.08 11.82 -11.28
N GLN A 154 -18.12 11.96 -10.36
CA GLN A 154 -17.98 13.11 -9.48
C GLN A 154 -16.54 13.62 -9.51
N LYS A 155 -16.34 14.82 -10.08
CA LYS A 155 -15.07 15.54 -10.07
C LYS A 155 -15.06 16.49 -8.88
N GLU A 156 -14.62 16.01 -7.72
CA GLU A 156 -14.28 16.91 -6.63
C GLU A 156 -12.83 17.39 -6.80
N SER A 157 -12.56 18.65 -6.48
CA SER A 157 -11.21 19.21 -6.53
C SER A 157 -10.87 19.87 -5.21
N CYS A 158 -9.63 19.71 -4.79
CA CYS A 158 -9.06 20.25 -3.57
C CYS A 158 -7.70 20.87 -3.86
N ILE A 159 -7.14 21.60 -2.90
CA ILE A 159 -5.83 22.26 -3.03
C ILE A 159 -4.89 21.66 -1.98
N CYS A 160 -3.67 21.31 -2.40
CA CYS A 160 -2.63 20.88 -1.49
C CYS A 160 -2.25 22.00 -0.51
N PRO A 161 -2.35 21.80 0.82
CA PRO A 161 -2.00 22.83 1.78
C PRO A 161 -0.50 23.10 1.85
N GLU A 162 0.35 22.18 1.37
CA GLU A 162 1.81 22.34 1.39
C GLU A 162 2.34 23.06 0.14
N CYS A 163 1.80 22.71 -1.05
CA CYS A 163 2.36 23.18 -2.32
C CYS A 163 1.35 23.89 -3.22
N ASN A 164 0.13 24.18 -2.75
CA ASN A 164 -0.97 24.84 -3.48
C ASN A 164 -1.39 24.19 -4.81
N THR A 165 -0.93 22.97 -5.09
CA THR A 165 -1.32 22.25 -6.31
C THR A 165 -2.77 21.81 -6.21
N LYS A 166 -3.57 22.10 -7.24
CA LYS A 166 -4.95 21.61 -7.35
C LYS A 166 -4.94 20.10 -7.64
N ILE A 167 -5.52 19.32 -6.74
CA ILE A 167 -5.64 17.87 -6.84
C ILE A 167 -7.12 17.53 -6.99
N TYR A 168 -7.42 16.56 -7.83
CA TYR A 168 -8.78 16.09 -8.01
C TYR A 168 -8.96 14.74 -7.33
N THR A 169 -10.10 14.57 -6.67
CA THR A 169 -10.54 13.32 -6.06
C THR A 169 -11.50 12.62 -7.05
N LEU A 170 -11.21 11.34 -7.31
CA LEU A 170 -11.93 10.38 -8.16
C LEU A 170 -11.74 10.41 -9.70
N GLY A 171 -11.71 9.18 -10.26
CA GLY A 171 -11.77 8.77 -11.66
C GLY A 171 -11.22 7.36 -11.90
N TYR A 172 -11.08 6.94 -13.16
CA TYR A 172 -10.86 5.54 -13.58
C TYR A 172 -9.38 5.21 -13.87
N VAL A 173 -8.91 4.01 -13.48
CA VAL A 173 -7.61 3.42 -13.84
C VAL A 173 -7.88 2.09 -14.52
N ASP A 174 -7.40 1.93 -15.76
CA ASP A 174 -7.51 0.66 -16.50
C ASP A 174 -6.74 -0.46 -15.79
N SER A 175 -7.41 -1.60 -15.65
CA SER A 175 -7.00 -2.76 -14.85
C SER A 175 -5.90 -3.61 -15.50
N TYR A 176 -4.63 -3.52 -15.07
CA TYR A 176 -3.60 -4.51 -15.48
C TYR A 176 -2.44 -4.64 -14.47
N ALA A 177 -1.98 -5.88 -14.24
CA ALA A 177 -0.63 -6.20 -13.75
C ALA A 177 -0.24 -7.65 -14.09
N TYR A 178 0.85 -7.86 -14.84
CA TYR A 178 1.57 -9.13 -14.88
C TYR A 178 3.08 -8.91 -15.09
N GLU A 179 3.84 -9.71 -14.33
CA GLU A 179 5.25 -10.11 -14.45
C GLU A 179 6.42 -9.11 -14.33
N SER A 180 7.29 -9.38 -13.34
CA SER A 180 8.68 -9.81 -13.59
C SER A 180 9.44 -10.13 -12.29
N TYR A 181 10.00 -11.35 -12.17
CA TYR A 181 10.93 -11.69 -11.09
C TYR A 181 11.88 -12.85 -11.48
N SER A 182 13.01 -12.52 -12.11
CA SER A 182 14.11 -13.48 -12.38
C SER A 182 15.49 -12.94 -12.00
N ARG A 183 15.59 -11.78 -11.34
CA ARG A 183 16.87 -11.07 -11.14
C ARG A 183 17.62 -11.34 -9.84
N TYR A 184 17.04 -12.04 -8.86
CA TYR A 184 17.61 -12.08 -7.49
C TYR A 184 18.02 -13.46 -6.96
N GLY A 185 18.15 -14.48 -7.81
CA GLY A 185 18.89 -15.71 -7.46
C GLY A 185 18.28 -16.65 -6.39
N TRP A 186 17.07 -16.37 -5.90
CA TRP A 186 16.40 -17.23 -4.90
C TRP A 186 15.86 -18.52 -5.54
N LYS A 187 16.26 -19.68 -5.01
CA LYS A 187 15.74 -20.98 -5.43
C LYS A 187 14.45 -21.31 -4.68
N VAL A 188 13.46 -21.81 -5.41
CA VAL A 188 12.19 -22.29 -4.84
C VAL A 188 12.49 -23.48 -3.91
N GLY A 189 11.99 -23.44 -2.67
CA GLY A 189 12.04 -24.58 -1.74
C GLY A 189 13.07 -24.51 -0.61
N THR A 190 13.82 -23.41 -0.47
CA THR A 190 14.69 -23.17 0.68
C THR A 190 14.04 -22.22 1.68
N ASP A 191 14.00 -22.58 2.96
CA ASP A 191 13.57 -21.67 4.02
C ASP A 191 14.55 -20.48 4.12
N PRO A 192 14.05 -19.24 4.33
CA PRO A 192 14.91 -18.08 4.52
C PRO A 192 15.74 -18.15 5.80
N PRO A 193 16.90 -17.47 5.86
CA PRO A 193 17.87 -17.60 6.95
C PRO A 193 17.33 -17.24 8.33
N TRP A 194 16.45 -16.23 8.44
CA TRP A 194 15.86 -15.77 9.70
C TRP A 194 14.79 -16.71 10.31
N LEU A 195 14.55 -17.88 9.71
CA LEU A 195 13.68 -18.91 10.30
C LEU A 195 14.44 -19.94 11.14
N ASN A 196 15.77 -19.99 11.03
CA ASN A 196 16.60 -21.00 11.67
C ASN A 196 17.39 -20.45 12.88
N ASP A 197 17.07 -19.21 13.30
CA ASP A 197 17.61 -18.55 14.50
C ASP A 197 16.60 -18.54 15.65
#